data_AF-A0A0F8VT33-F1
#
_entry.id   AF-A0A0F8VT33-F1
#
_cell.length_a   1.000
_cell.length_b   1.000
_cell.length_c   1.000
_cell.angle_alpha   90.00
_cell.angle_beta   90.00
_cell.angle_gamma   90.00
#
_symmetry.space_group_name_H-M   'P 1'
#
loop_
_entity.id
_entity.type
_entity.pdbx_description
1 polymer ?
#
loop_
_entity_poly.entity_id
_entity_poly.type
_entity_poly.pdbx_seq_one_letter_code
_entity_poly.pdbx_strand_id
1 'polypeptide(L)'
;MPIRPENRAKYPPDWNEISRRIRFERAEGRCECCGECGTDHSKELYAPLPPYERCQAIHGCPHPITDSDVVLTVAHLDHAPENCGDDNLKAMCQRCHNRYDGPHRRRGIAERRRKPWAVKDLFQTAGGEA
;
A
#
# COMPACT_ATOMS: atom_id res chain seq x y z
N MET A 1 0.07 0.85 6.83
CA MET A 1 -0.33 -0.47 7.32
C MET A 1 0.71 -0.98 8.31
N PRO A 2 0.32 -1.69 9.40
CA PRO A 2 1.29 -2.27 10.32
C PRO A 2 2.12 -3.36 9.63
N ILE A 3 3.44 -3.37 9.89
CA ILE A 3 4.33 -4.42 9.41
C ILE A 3 4.01 -5.70 10.16
N ARG A 4 3.71 -6.76 9.41
CA ARG A 4 3.47 -8.07 10.01
C ARG A 4 4.75 -8.60 10.67
N PRO A 5 4.68 -9.25 11.85
CA PRO A 5 5.85 -9.75 12.55
C PRO A 5 6.79 -10.58 11.66
N GLU A 6 6.24 -11.42 10.79
CA GLU A 6 7.01 -12.29 9.88
C GLU A 6 7.83 -11.53 8.82
N ASN A 7 7.51 -10.27 8.54
CA ASN A 7 8.21 -9.46 7.54
C ASN A 7 9.21 -8.48 8.15
N ARG A 8 9.29 -8.34 9.48
CA ARG A 8 10.15 -7.34 10.14
C ARG A 8 11.61 -7.44 9.71
N ALA A 9 12.12 -8.66 9.52
CA ALA A 9 13.50 -8.90 9.10
C ALA A 9 13.84 -8.44 7.67
N LYS A 10 12.83 -8.14 6.83
CA LYS A 10 13.05 -7.60 5.48
C LYS A 10 13.31 -6.11 5.46
N TYR A 11 12.96 -5.43 6.55
CA TYR A 11 13.17 -3.99 6.70
C TYR A 11 14.54 -3.74 7.33
N PRO A 12 15.17 -2.60 7.01
CA PRO A 12 16.43 -2.24 7.63
C PRO A 12 16.23 -1.92 9.14
N PRO A 13 17.26 -2.06 9.98
CA PRO A 13 17.15 -1.86 11.44
C PRO A 13 16.68 -0.46 11.84
N ASP A 14 16.97 0.54 11.02
CA ASP A 14 16.63 1.96 11.18
C ASP A 14 15.26 2.33 10.56
N TRP A 15 14.43 1.34 10.20
CA TRP A 15 13.13 1.57 9.58
C TRP A 15 12.24 2.60 10.31
N ASN A 16 12.28 2.63 11.64
CA ASN A 16 11.50 3.60 12.41
C ASN A 16 11.92 5.05 12.13
N GLU A 17 13.21 5.29 11.92
CA GLU A 17 13.77 6.58 11.57
C GLU A 17 13.42 6.96 10.13
N ILE A 18 13.64 6.04 9.18
CA ILE A 18 13.23 6.21 7.77
C ILE A 18 11.75 6.56 7.70
N SER A 19 10.90 5.79 8.38
CA SER A 19 9.46 5.99 8.41
C SER A 19 9.05 7.32 9.02
N ARG A 20 9.75 7.79 10.07
CA ARG A 20 9.49 9.10 10.68
C ARG A 20 9.86 10.22 9.72
N ARG A 21 11.06 10.18 9.14
CA ARG A 21 11.57 11.17 8.18
C ARG A 21 10.64 11.28 6.97
N ILE A 22 10.26 10.16 6.35
CA ILE A 22 9.36 10.16 5.20
C ILE A 22 8.01 10.80 5.55
N ARG A 23 7.40 10.44 6.70
CA ARG A 23 6.06 10.91 7.06
C ARG A 23 6.01 12.35 7.56
N PHE A 24 7.01 12.79 8.31
CA PHE A 24 6.91 14.03 9.08
C PHE A 24 7.94 15.08 8.71
N GLU A 25 9.06 14.69 8.12
CA GLU A 25 10.09 15.65 7.68
C GLU A 25 9.94 15.94 6.19
N ARG A 26 9.93 14.90 5.34
CA ARG A 26 9.78 15.06 3.89
C ARG A 26 8.35 15.42 3.50
N ALA A 27 7.38 14.66 4.02
CA ALA A 27 5.98 14.84 3.65
C ALA A 27 5.25 15.87 4.53
N GLU A 28 5.90 16.40 5.56
CA GLU A 28 5.32 17.38 6.51
C GLU A 28 3.96 16.94 7.09
N GLY A 29 3.77 15.63 7.31
CA GLY A 29 2.50 15.10 7.80
C GLY A 29 1.39 15.06 6.76
N ARG A 30 1.68 15.26 5.46
CA ARG A 30 0.69 15.27 4.37
C ARG A 30 0.80 14.01 3.51
N CYS A 31 -0.32 13.46 3.05
CA CYS A 31 -0.33 12.31 2.14
C CYS A 31 0.28 12.67 0.76
N GLU A 32 1.28 11.94 0.27
CA GLU A 32 2.01 12.14 -1.00
C GLU A 32 1.41 11.39 -2.20
N CYS A 33 0.24 10.78 -2.02
CA CYS A 33 -0.46 10.07 -3.10
C CYS A 33 -0.99 11.07 -4.14
N CYS A 34 -0.52 10.96 -5.38
CA CYS A 34 -0.91 11.77 -6.55
C CYS A 34 -1.93 11.05 -7.46
N GLY A 35 -2.28 9.81 -7.12
CA GLY A 35 -3.24 9.02 -7.89
C GLY A 35 -2.83 7.56 -8.04
N GLU A 36 -1.70 7.16 -7.46
CA GLU A 36 -1.23 5.77 -7.42
C GLU A 36 -2.29 4.86 -6.81
N CYS A 37 -3.05 5.38 -5.83
CA CYS A 37 -4.17 4.67 -5.25
C CYS A 37 -5.36 4.45 -6.23
N GLY A 38 -5.28 4.89 -7.48
CA GLY A 38 -6.36 4.77 -8.48
C GLY A 38 -7.49 5.77 -8.28
N THR A 39 -7.23 6.88 -7.60
CA THR A 39 -8.22 7.95 -7.37
C THR A 39 -7.72 9.25 -7.95
N ASP A 40 -8.60 9.97 -8.63
CA ASP A 40 -8.32 11.30 -9.15
C ASP A 40 -8.44 12.33 -8.02
N HIS A 41 -7.31 12.68 -7.41
CA HIS A 41 -7.25 13.66 -6.32
C HIS A 41 -7.52 15.10 -6.77
N SER A 42 -7.45 15.40 -8.07
CA SER A 42 -7.79 16.74 -8.59
C SER A 42 -9.28 17.07 -8.43
N LYS A 43 -10.11 16.04 -8.32
CA LYS A 43 -11.57 16.12 -8.18
C LYS A 43 -12.09 15.81 -6.77
N GLU A 44 -11.21 15.45 -5.83
CA GLU A 44 -11.60 15.21 -4.44
C GLU A 44 -11.93 16.55 -3.76
N LEU A 45 -13.20 16.94 -3.85
CA LEU A 45 -13.83 18.12 -3.24
C LEU A 45 -13.67 18.07 -1.71
N TYR A 46 -12.94 19.01 -1.08
CA TYR A 46 -13.18 19.45 0.31
C TYR A 46 -12.31 20.64 0.82
N ALA A 47 -11.54 21.34 -0.01
CA ALA A 47 -10.81 22.55 0.41
C ALA A 47 -10.95 23.64 -0.66
N PRO A 48 -10.84 24.94 -0.28
CA PRO A 48 -11.56 26.00 -0.98
C PRO A 48 -11.15 26.25 -2.43
N LEU A 49 -10.02 25.73 -2.94
CA LEU A 49 -9.68 25.84 -4.37
C LEU A 49 -8.84 24.65 -4.91
N PRO A 50 -9.32 23.92 -5.94
CA PRO A 50 -8.55 22.96 -6.75
C PRO A 50 -7.66 23.65 -7.82
N PRO A 51 -6.75 22.90 -8.49
CA PRO A 51 -6.51 21.46 -8.36
C PRO A 51 -5.43 21.13 -7.34
N TYR A 52 -5.71 20.15 -6.48
CA TYR A 52 -4.67 19.53 -5.67
C TYR A 52 -4.07 18.37 -6.47
N GLU A 53 -2.76 18.41 -6.69
CA GLU A 53 -2.01 17.34 -7.39
C GLU A 53 -1.77 16.10 -6.51
N ARG A 54 -2.36 16.06 -5.30
CA ARG A 54 -2.23 14.98 -4.33
C ARG A 54 -3.37 14.96 -3.31
N CYS A 55 -3.52 13.83 -2.62
CA CYS A 55 -4.45 13.65 -1.51
C CYS A 55 -4.21 14.70 -0.42
N GLN A 56 -5.30 15.30 0.07
CA GLN A 56 -5.25 16.38 1.07
C GLN A 56 -5.26 15.90 2.53
N ALA A 57 -5.22 14.60 2.76
CA ALA A 57 -5.23 14.04 4.11
C ALA A 57 -3.96 14.45 4.89
N ILE A 58 -4.14 15.05 6.06
CA ILE A 58 -3.08 15.47 6.99
C ILE A 58 -3.13 14.59 8.22
N HIS A 59 -1.98 14.10 8.69
CA HIS A 59 -1.89 13.24 9.88
C HIS A 59 -2.55 13.88 11.10
N GLY A 60 -3.38 13.11 11.81
CA GLY A 60 -4.06 13.55 13.02
C GLY A 60 -5.28 14.46 12.78
N CYS A 61 -5.56 14.85 11.54
CA CYS A 61 -6.78 15.57 11.18
C CYS A 61 -7.87 14.59 10.69
N PRO A 62 -9.16 15.00 10.73
CA PRO A 62 -10.23 14.28 10.04
C PRO A 62 -9.96 14.15 8.54
N HIS A 63 -10.19 12.96 7.99
CA HIS A 63 -10.01 12.73 6.56
C HIS A 63 -11.12 13.47 5.77
N PRO A 64 -10.79 14.26 4.73
CA PRO A 64 -11.76 15.10 4.01
C PRO A 64 -13.02 14.39 3.47
N ILE A 65 -12.89 13.09 3.18
CA ILE A 65 -13.97 12.26 2.60
C ILE A 65 -14.61 11.30 3.61
N THR A 66 -13.83 10.78 4.57
CA THR A 66 -14.29 9.70 5.44
C THR A 66 -14.49 10.15 6.88
N ASP A 67 -14.11 11.40 7.19
CA ASP A 67 -14.15 12.04 8.51
C ASP A 67 -13.36 11.33 9.63
N SER A 68 -12.80 10.14 9.35
CA SER A 68 -11.97 9.39 10.29
C SER A 68 -10.60 10.05 10.50
N ASP A 69 -10.02 9.87 11.69
CA ASP A 69 -8.66 10.32 11.97
C ASP A 69 -7.65 9.73 10.98
N VAL A 70 -6.83 10.61 10.40
CA VAL A 70 -5.82 10.24 9.42
C VAL A 70 -4.56 9.74 10.11
N VAL A 71 -4.22 8.50 9.82
CA VAL A 71 -2.92 7.89 10.14
C VAL A 71 -2.09 7.81 8.86
N LEU A 72 -0.93 8.48 8.87
CA LEU A 72 0.06 8.34 7.81
C LEU A 72 0.95 7.13 8.05
N THR A 73 1.24 6.45 6.95
CA THR A 73 2.08 5.26 6.89
C THR A 73 2.97 5.36 5.65
N VAL A 74 4.01 4.53 5.54
CA VAL A 74 4.89 4.53 4.37
C VAL A 74 4.52 3.38 3.44
N ALA A 75 4.29 3.68 2.16
CA ALA A 75 4.04 2.72 1.09
C ALA A 75 5.30 2.54 0.22
N HIS A 76 5.56 1.31 -0.21
CA HIS A 76 6.61 0.96 -1.18
C HIS A 76 5.97 0.92 -2.56
N LEU A 77 6.48 1.68 -3.53
CA LEU A 77 5.88 1.83 -4.86
C LEU A 77 6.08 0.59 -5.77
N ASP A 78 6.93 -0.33 -5.38
CA ASP A 78 7.12 -1.63 -6.02
C ASP A 78 6.47 -2.79 -5.24
N HIS A 79 5.89 -2.50 -4.07
CA HIS A 79 5.40 -3.47 -3.10
C HIS A 79 6.47 -4.44 -2.53
N ALA A 80 7.77 -4.10 -2.66
CA ALA A 80 8.88 -4.87 -2.12
C ALA A 80 9.36 -4.25 -0.79
N PRO A 81 9.20 -4.93 0.37
CA PRO A 81 9.53 -4.36 1.67
C PRO A 81 11.03 -4.13 1.90
N GLU A 82 11.89 -4.80 1.14
CA GLU A 82 13.35 -4.62 1.16
C GLU A 82 13.83 -3.35 0.44
N ASN A 83 13.03 -2.79 -0.48
CA ASN A 83 13.43 -1.62 -1.26
C ASN A 83 13.04 -0.32 -0.54
N CYS A 84 13.83 0.09 0.44
CA CYS A 84 13.59 1.30 1.25
C CYS A 84 14.23 2.59 0.67
N GLY A 85 14.51 2.64 -0.65
CA GLY A 85 15.01 3.85 -1.30
C GLY A 85 14.00 5.00 -1.25
N ASP A 86 14.46 6.24 -1.06
CA ASP A 86 13.62 7.43 -0.91
C ASP A 86 12.62 7.62 -2.06
N ASP A 87 13.04 7.31 -3.27
CA ASP A 87 12.26 7.37 -4.50
C ASP A 87 11.18 6.28 -4.58
N ASN A 88 11.39 5.14 -3.91
CA ASN A 88 10.43 4.05 -3.81
C ASN A 88 9.44 4.21 -2.64
N LEU A 89 9.69 5.12 -1.70
CA LEU A 89 8.84 5.33 -0.53
C LEU A 89 7.91 6.52 -0.72
N LYS A 90 6.64 6.40 -0.30
CA LYS A 90 5.71 7.53 -0.16
C LYS A 90 4.98 7.50 1.19
N ALA A 91 4.82 8.67 1.80
CA ALA A 91 3.91 8.85 2.91
C ALA A 91 2.46 8.81 2.38
N MET A 92 1.66 7.85 2.82
CA MET A 92 0.27 7.70 2.40
C MET A 92 -0.68 7.56 3.61
N CYS A 93 -1.85 8.20 3.51
CA CYS A 93 -2.94 8.00 4.48
C CYS A 93 -3.48 6.57 4.41
N GLN A 94 -4.16 6.11 5.46
CA GLN A 94 -4.69 4.74 5.50
C GLN A 94 -5.57 4.40 4.29
N ARG A 95 -6.38 5.35 3.79
CA ARG A 95 -7.26 5.14 2.64
C ARG A 95 -6.46 4.93 1.35
N CYS A 96 -5.53 5.84 1.04
CA CYS A 96 -4.72 5.77 -0.17
C CYS A 96 -3.83 4.53 -0.16
N HIS A 97 -3.13 4.26 0.94
CA HIS A 97 -2.27 3.09 1.08
C HIS A 97 -3.08 1.79 0.94
N ASN A 98 -4.23 1.68 1.60
CA ASN A 98 -5.05 0.47 1.52
C ASN A 98 -5.58 0.20 0.11
N ARG A 99 -5.93 1.25 -0.63
CA ARG A 99 -6.40 1.15 -2.00
C ARG A 99 -5.26 0.78 -2.95
N TYR A 100 -4.09 1.40 -2.78
CA TYR A 100 -2.89 1.10 -3.54
C TYR A 100 -2.44 -0.37 -3.41
N ASP A 101 -2.37 -0.88 -2.19
CA ASP A 101 -1.99 -2.28 -1.94
C ASP A 101 -3.09 -3.31 -2.25
N GLY A 102 -4.34 -2.86 -2.37
CA GLY A 102 -5.51 -3.72 -2.54
C GLY A 102 -5.35 -4.74 -3.67
N PRO A 103 -5.02 -4.30 -4.91
CA PRO A 103 -4.74 -5.20 -6.03
C PRO A 103 -3.63 -6.22 -5.75
N HIS A 104 -2.49 -5.78 -5.19
CA HIS A 104 -1.37 -6.67 -4.86
C HIS A 104 -1.79 -7.75 -3.85
N ARG A 105 -2.50 -7.35 -2.77
CA ARG A 105 -3.03 -8.31 -1.77
C ARG A 105 -4.01 -9.30 -2.39
N ARG A 106 -4.92 -8.84 -3.26
CA ARG A 106 -5.89 -9.73 -3.95
C ARG A 106 -5.18 -10.77 -4.82
N ARG A 107 -4.15 -10.37 -5.57
CA ARG A 107 -3.32 -11.30 -6.38
C ARG A 107 -2.67 -12.38 -5.52
N GLY A 108 -1.97 -11.99 -4.46
CA GLY A 108 -1.32 -12.96 -3.56
C GLY A 108 -2.31 -13.89 -2.84
N ILE A 109 -3.52 -13.44 -2.51
CA ILE A 109 -4.59 -14.30 -1.97
C ILE A 109 -5.04 -15.33 -3.02
N ALA A 110 -5.27 -14.89 -4.26
CA ALA A 110 -5.69 -15.77 -5.35
C ALA A 110 -4.63 -16.85 -5.64
N GLU A 111 -3.35 -16.48 -5.71
CA GLU A 111 -2.24 -17.42 -5.90
C GLU A 111 -2.17 -18.47 -4.79
N ARG A 112 -2.24 -18.04 -3.52
CA ARG A 112 -2.27 -18.97 -2.37
C ARG A 112 -3.49 -19.88 -2.38
N ARG A 113 -4.64 -19.41 -2.84
CA ARG A 113 -5.86 -20.23 -3.01
C ARG A 113 -5.75 -21.24 -4.15
N ARG A 114 -4.95 -20.98 -5.19
CA ARG A 114 -4.70 -21.93 -6.30
C ARG A 114 -3.69 -23.01 -5.94
N LYS A 115 -2.72 -22.71 -5.06
CA LYS A 115 -1.67 -23.65 -4.62
C LYS A 115 -2.12 -24.96 -3.90
N PRO A 116 -3.29 -25.12 -3.25
CA PRO A 116 -3.63 -26.35 -2.54
C PRO A 116 -3.93 -27.56 -3.44
N TRP A 117 -4.18 -27.35 -4.75
CA TRP A 117 -4.65 -28.40 -5.65
C TRP A 117 -3.67 -28.81 -6.75
N ALA A 118 -2.44 -28.29 -6.76
CA ALA A 118 -1.42 -28.74 -7.72
C ALA A 118 -1.02 -30.22 -7.55
N VAL A 119 -1.53 -30.90 -6.52
CA VAL A 119 -1.40 -32.35 -6.32
C VAL A 119 -2.43 -33.14 -7.17
N LYS A 120 -3.55 -32.55 -7.58
CA LYS A 120 -4.55 -33.25 -8.43
C LYS A 120 -4.12 -33.37 -9.90
N ASP A 121 -3.24 -32.49 -10.38
CA ASP A 121 -2.67 -32.56 -11.74
C ASP A 121 -1.56 -33.62 -11.88
N LEU A 122 -1.08 -34.20 -10.77
CA LEU A 122 -0.05 -35.25 -10.79
C LEU A 122 -0.61 -36.66 -11.10
N PHE A 123 -1.93 -36.84 -11.13
CA PHE A 123 -2.58 -38.15 -11.31
C PHE A 123 -3.45 -38.28 -12.57
N GLN A 124 -3.38 -37.34 -13.51
CA GLN A 124 -4.05 -37.45 -14.82
C GLN A 124 -3.06 -37.74 -15.95
N THR A 125 -2.33 -38.85 -15.86
CA THR A 125 -1.68 -39.50 -17.01
C THR A 125 -1.52 -40.99 -16.72
N ALA A 126 -2.55 -41.78 -16.98
CA ALA A 126 -2.47 -43.18 -17.45
C ALA A 126 -3.82 -43.89 -17.26
N GLY A 127 -4.37 -44.39 -18.36
CA GLY A 127 -5.62 -45.15 -18.43
C GLY A 127 -6.36 -44.72 -19.68
N GLY A 128 -5.96 -45.11 -20.89
CA GLY A 128 -5.50 -46.45 -21.27
C GLY A 128 -6.53 -46.96 -22.27
N GLU A 129 -6.13 -47.00 -23.53
CA GLU A 129 -6.89 -47.55 -24.65
C GLU A 129 -7.27 -49.01 -24.35
N ALA A 130 -8.55 -49.35 -24.57
CA ALA A 130 -9.03 -50.67 -24.96
C ALA A 130 -10.44 -50.53 -25.55
#